data_AF-A0A954K4W6-F1
#
_entry.id   AF-A0A954K4W6-F1
#
_cell.length_a   1.000
_cell.length_b   1.000
_cell.length_c   1.000
_cell.angle_alpha   90.00
_cell.angle_beta   90.00
_cell.angle_gamma   90.00
#
_symmetry.space_group_name_H-M   'P 1'
#
loop_
_entity.id
_entity.type
_entity.pdbx_description
1 polymer ?
#
loop_
_entity_poly.entity_id
_entity_poly.type
_entity_poly.pdbx_seq_one_letter_code
_entity_poly.pdbx_strand_id
1 'polypeptide(L)' 'MSDFCLRPTILFILLILMTGRSAEANDWPMWRMDPQRSAQTTETVPESLHVQWVHQLPALEPAFKNARLQF' A
#
# COMPACT_ATOMS: atom_id res chain seq x y z
N MET A 1 21.64 -31.51 -31.08
CA MET A 1 20.16 -31.43 -31.02
C MET A 1 19.60 -31.29 -29.59
N SER A 2 20.45 -31.21 -28.55
CA SER A 2 20.05 -31.00 -27.15
C SER A 2 19.94 -29.52 -26.76
N ASP A 3 20.84 -28.68 -27.30
CA ASP A 3 21.01 -27.29 -26.83
C ASP A 3 19.87 -26.34 -27.28
N PHE A 4 19.18 -26.71 -28.38
CA PHE A 4 18.01 -25.98 -28.90
C PHE A 4 16.78 -26.14 -28.02
N CYS A 5 16.63 -27.27 -27.31
CA CYS A 5 15.53 -27.51 -26.38
C CYS A 5 15.84 -26.97 -24.97
N LEU A 6 17.11 -26.98 -24.55
CA LEU A 6 17.53 -26.57 -23.20
C LEU A 6 17.25 -25.09 -22.90
N ARG A 7 17.51 -24.21 -23.88
CA ARG A 7 17.30 -22.75 -23.77
C ARG A 7 15.85 -22.35 -23.52
N PRO A 8 14.85 -22.82 -24.31
CA PRO A 8 13.45 -22.51 -24.03
C PRO A 8 12.97 -23.16 -22.73
N THR A 9 13.50 -24.33 -22.32
CA THR A 9 13.11 -24.91 -21.01
C THR A 9 13.60 -24.04 -19.85
N ILE A 10 14.83 -23.55 -19.92
CA ILE A 10 15.39 -22.66 -18.88
C ILE A 10 14.61 -21.35 -18.81
N LEU A 11 14.27 -20.74 -19.96
CA LEU A 11 13.44 -19.54 -20.01
C LEU A 11 12.05 -19.78 -19.42
N PHE A 12 11.45 -20.93 -19.71
CA PHE A 12 10.14 -21.30 -19.19
C PHE A 12 10.16 -21.50 -17.66
N ILE A 13 11.20 -22.14 -17.13
CA ILE A 13 11.41 -22.30 -15.68
C ILE A 13 11.62 -20.94 -15.00
N LEU A 14 12.44 -20.06 -15.58
CA LEU A 14 12.65 -18.70 -15.09
C LEU A 14 11.35 -17.89 -15.07
N LEU A 15 10.50 -18.04 -16.09
CA LEU A 15 9.21 -17.37 -16.15
C LEU A 15 8.28 -17.84 -15.03
N ILE A 16 8.20 -19.14 -14.77
CA ILE A 16 7.39 -19.72 -13.66
C ILE A 16 7.90 -19.23 -12.30
N LEU A 17 9.21 -19.13 -12.12
CA LEU A 17 9.80 -18.63 -10.86
C LEU A 17 9.49 -17.15 -10.59
N MET A 18 9.26 -16.35 -11.64
CA MET A 18 8.91 -14.93 -11.51
C MET A 18 7.42 -14.69 -11.23
N THR A 19 6.52 -15.60 -11.61
CA THR A 19 5.06 -15.42 -11.40
C THR A 19 4.57 -15.83 -10.01
N GLY A 20 5.38 -16.56 -9.24
CA GLY A 20 5.02 -17.01 -7.89
C GLY A 20 5.19 -15.95 -6.78
N ARG A 21 5.68 -14.75 -7.12
CA ARG A 21 5.81 -13.66 -6.14
C ARG A 21 4.51 -12.88 -6.03
N SER A 22 3.87 -12.93 -4.86
CA SER A 22 2.84 -11.97 -4.49
C SER A 22 3.44 -10.57 -4.49
N ALA A 23 3.00 -9.71 -5.40
CA ALA A 23 3.28 -8.29 -5.33
C ALA A 23 2.39 -7.72 -4.21
N GLU A 24 2.91 -7.68 -2.98
CA GLU A 24 2.24 -7.01 -1.88
C GLU A 24 2.39 -5.50 -2.07
N ALA A 25 1.33 -4.87 -2.55
CA ALA A 25 1.22 -3.42 -2.57
C ALA A 25 0.84 -2.90 -1.17
N ASN A 26 1.65 -3.20 -0.15
CA ASN A 26 1.47 -2.61 1.19
C ASN A 26 1.62 -1.09 1.15
N ASP A 27 2.29 -0.57 0.12
CA ASP A 27 2.51 0.86 -0.09
C ASP A 27 1.41 1.51 -0.94
N TRP A 28 0.33 0.80 -1.29
CA TRP A 28 -0.78 1.43 -2.04
C TRP A 28 -1.53 2.40 -1.13
N PRO A 29 -1.61 3.70 -1.47
CA PRO A 29 -2.29 4.71 -0.67
C PRO A 29 -3.82 4.62 -0.84
N MET A 30 -4.39 3.41 -0.82
CA MET A 30 -5.84 3.28 -0.80
C MET A 30 -6.32 3.54 0.62
N TRP A 31 -7.16 4.57 0.78
CA TRP A 31 -7.82 4.86 2.05
C TRP A 31 -8.47 3.60 2.62
N ARG A 32 -7.98 3.17 3.78
CA ARG A 32 -8.35 1.95 4.52
C ARG A 32 -7.91 0.61 3.91
N MET A 33 -6.75 0.58 3.27
CA MET A 33 -5.93 -0.60 2.91
C MET A 33 -6.51 -1.56 1.86
N ASP A 34 -7.83 -1.76 1.82
CA ASP A 34 -8.45 -2.77 0.96
C ASP A 34 -9.66 -2.22 0.17
N PRO A 35 -10.13 -2.92 -0.89
CA PRO A 35 -11.27 -2.46 -1.70
C PRO A 35 -12.59 -2.27 -0.93
N GLN A 36 -12.79 -3.01 0.17
CA GLN A 36 -13.95 -2.86 1.06
C GLN A 36 -13.77 -1.70 2.04
N ARG A 37 -12.56 -1.08 2.09
CA ARG A 37 -12.20 0.01 3.00
C ARG A 37 -12.43 -0.37 4.46
N SER A 38 -12.02 -1.58 4.84
CA SER A 38 -12.27 -2.13 6.17
C SER A 38 -11.34 -1.57 7.24
N ALA A 39 -10.16 -1.05 6.85
CA ALA A 39 -9.07 -0.66 7.75
C ALA A 39 -8.54 -1.82 8.60
N GLN A 40 -8.74 -3.07 8.15
CA GLN A 40 -8.14 -4.23 8.80
C GLN A 40 -6.67 -4.37 8.40
N THR A 41 -5.83 -4.80 9.33
CA THR A 41 -4.43 -5.14 9.12
C THR A 41 -4.15 -6.52 9.72
N THR A 42 -3.16 -7.22 9.19
CA THR A 42 -2.64 -8.48 9.77
C THR A 42 -1.73 -8.23 10.96
N GLU A 43 -1.28 -6.98 11.15
CA GLU A 43 -0.42 -6.58 12.26
C GLU A 43 -1.14 -6.63 13.61
N THR A 44 -0.45 -7.11 14.64
CA THR A 44 -0.96 -7.15 16.02
C THR A 44 -0.55 -5.88 16.76
N VAL A 45 -1.49 -5.31 17.52
CA VAL A 45 -1.21 -4.13 18.36
C VAL A 45 -0.26 -4.54 19.50
N PRO A 46 0.85 -3.82 19.72
CA PRO A 46 1.74 -4.06 20.86
C PRO A 46 1.01 -3.89 22.20
N GLU A 47 1.42 -4.66 23.21
CA GLU A 47 0.84 -4.59 24.57
C GLU A 47 1.03 -3.21 25.22
N SER A 48 2.17 -2.56 24.96
CA SER A 48 2.48 -1.22 25.47
C SER A 48 2.65 -0.24 24.32
N LEU A 49 1.89 0.86 24.36
CA LEU A 49 1.97 1.93 23.38
C LEU A 49 2.61 3.17 24.01
N HIS A 50 3.59 3.74 23.32
CA HIS A 50 4.24 4.99 23.68
C HIS A 50 4.12 5.99 22.53
N VAL A 51 3.85 7.25 22.86
CA VAL A 51 3.80 8.34 21.87
C VAL A 51 5.20 8.54 21.31
N GLN A 52 5.35 8.37 19.99
CA GLN A 52 6.63 8.58 19.30
C GLN A 52 6.81 10.04 18.90
N TRP A 53 5.73 10.68 18.44
CA TRP A 53 5.74 12.08 18.03
C TRP A 53 4.34 12.66 18.10
N VAL A 54 4.28 13.99 18.20
CA VAL A 54 3.05 14.77 18.07
C VAL A 54 3.31 15.88 17.07
N HIS A 55 2.50 15.96 16.02
CA HIS A 55 2.54 17.07 15.07
C HIS A 55 1.49 18.09 15.48
N GLN A 56 1.93 19.31 15.82
CA GLN A 56 1.04 20.40 16.17
C GLN A 56 0.62 21.13 14.90
N LEU A 57 -0.67 21.06 14.58
CA LEU A 57 -1.24 21.81 13.46
C LEU A 57 -1.42 23.29 13.84
N PRO A 58 -1.25 24.22 12.89
CA PRO A 58 -1.56 25.62 13.12
C PRO A 58 -3.06 25.82 13.39
N ALA A 59 -3.41 26.98 13.93
CA ALA A 59 -4.81 27.38 14.04
C ALA A 59 -5.50 27.31 12.66
N LEU A 60 -6.71 26.78 12.63
CA LEU A 60 -7.47 26.64 11.40
C LEU A 60 -7.89 28.03 10.92
N GLU A 61 -7.36 28.47 9.79
CA GLU A 61 -7.84 29.67 9.11
C GLU A 61 -8.93 29.30 8.09
N PRO A 62 -10.03 30.07 8.03
CA PRO A 62 -11.02 29.88 6.97
C PRO A 62 -10.36 29.99 5.60
N ALA A 63 -10.50 28.95 4.78
CA ALA A 63 -9.98 28.95 3.40
C ALA A 63 -10.55 30.11 2.55
N PHE A 64 -11.72 30.62 2.93
CA PHE A 64 -12.39 31.73 2.26
C PHE A 64 -12.77 32.82 3.26
N LYS A 65 -12.51 34.08 2.90
CA LYS A 65 -12.72 35.26 3.75
C LYS A 65 -14.07 35.96 3.52
N ASN A 66 -14.91 35.42 2.66
CA ASN A 66 -16.24 35.96 2.33
C ASN A 66 -17.35 35.17 3.06
N ALA A 67 -18.50 35.82 3.25
CA ALA A 67 -19.69 35.14 3.72
C ALA A 67 -20.05 34.01 2.74
N ARG A 68 -20.05 32.77 3.22
CA ARG A 68 -20.39 31.60 2.42
C ARG A 68 -21.90 31.65 2.16
N LEU A 69 -22.31 31.76 0.89
CA LEU A 69 -23.70 31.52 0.51
C LEU A 69 -23.97 30.02 0.75
N GLN A 70 -24.75 29.71 1.78
CA GLN A 70 -25.29 28.38 2.00
C GLN A 70 -26.51 28.24 1.10
N PHE A 71 -26.54 27.19 0.27
CA PHE A 71 -27.65 26.79 -0.57
C PHE A 71 -28.39 25.61 0.07
#